data_AF-A0A1C6DTR4-F1
#
_entry.id   AF-A0A1C6DTR4-F1
#
_cell.length_a   1.000
_cell.length_b   1.000
_cell.length_c   1.000
_cell.angle_alpha   90.00
_cell.angle_beta   90.00
_cell.angle_gamma   90.00
#
_symmetry.space_group_name_H-M   'P 1'
#
loop_
_entity.id
_entity.type
_entity.pdbx_description
1 polymer ?
#
loop_
_entity_poly.entity_id
_entity_poly.type
_entity_poly.pdbx_seq_one_letter_code
_entity_poly.pdbx_strand_id
1 'polypeptide(L)'
;MKSLDADKKASKTSEAAPAEAEKTVEKIDFSKVKVEPLFEEMVDFDTFSKSDFRAVKVKACEAVKKSKKLLQFTLDDGTGTDRTILSGIHAYYEPEELVGKTLIAITNLPPRAMMGIESCGMLLSAIHEEEGEEKLHLLMVDNHIPAGAKLY
;
A
#
# COMPACT_ATOMS: atom_id res chain seq x y z
N MET A 1 -29.70 59.33 -0.48
CA MET A 1 -29.58 58.66 0.84
C MET A 1 -29.56 57.15 0.57
N LYS A 2 -28.47 56.37 0.78
CA LYS A 2 -27.91 55.85 2.07
C LYS A 2 -29.02 55.27 2.96
N SER A 3 -29.05 54.04 3.50
CA SER A 3 -28.16 52.87 3.63
C SER A 3 -29.07 51.69 4.11
N LEU A 4 -28.86 50.43 3.71
CA LEU A 4 -28.30 49.31 4.52
C LEU A 4 -28.60 49.33 6.04
N ASP A 5 -29.26 48.25 6.51
CA ASP A 5 -29.33 47.60 7.85
C ASP A 5 -30.73 46.92 7.98
N ALA A 6 -31.03 45.80 8.64
CA ALA A 6 -30.36 44.60 9.13
C ALA A 6 -31.48 43.67 9.68
N ASP A 7 -31.30 42.36 9.59
CA ASP A 7 -31.69 41.34 10.60
C ASP A 7 -33.16 40.98 10.98
N LYS A 8 -33.48 39.70 10.68
CA LYS A 8 -33.82 38.60 11.64
C LYS A 8 -35.27 38.40 12.11
N LYS A 9 -35.87 37.28 11.68
CA LYS A 9 -36.67 36.40 12.57
C LYS A 9 -36.72 34.94 12.09
N ALA A 10 -35.98 34.09 12.84
CA ALA A 10 -36.26 32.71 13.31
C ALA A 10 -37.00 31.72 12.38
N SER A 11 -36.43 30.59 11.96
CA SER A 11 -36.08 29.36 12.72
C SER A 11 -36.93 28.18 12.23
N LYS A 12 -36.32 27.18 11.59
CA LYS A 12 -36.43 25.78 12.02
C LYS A 12 -35.46 24.89 11.26
N THR A 13 -34.72 24.15 12.07
CA THR A 13 -33.82 23.04 11.84
C THR A 13 -34.36 21.97 10.89
N SER A 14 -33.49 21.43 10.05
CA SER A 14 -33.56 20.06 9.54
C SER A 14 -32.13 19.58 9.32
N GLU A 15 -31.58 19.07 10.41
CA GLU A 15 -30.38 18.24 10.47
C GLU A 15 -30.67 16.94 9.69
N ALA A 16 -30.04 16.79 8.53
CA ALA A 16 -30.04 15.53 7.79
C ALA A 16 -28.73 14.81 8.09
N ALA A 17 -28.80 13.84 8.99
CA ALA A 17 -27.73 12.87 9.22
C ALA A 17 -27.40 12.14 7.90
N PRO A 18 -26.12 11.93 7.55
CA PRO A 18 -25.79 11.02 6.47
C PRO A 18 -26.05 9.59 6.96
N ALA A 19 -26.88 8.89 6.19
CA ALA A 19 -27.16 7.47 6.36
C ALA A 19 -25.84 6.67 6.38
N GLU A 20 -25.57 6.00 7.49
CA GLU A 20 -24.61 4.91 7.55
C GLU A 20 -25.10 3.81 6.60
N ALA A 21 -24.41 3.67 5.47
CA ALA A 21 -24.53 2.48 4.63
C ALA A 21 -23.96 1.31 5.43
N GLU A 22 -24.84 0.50 6.01
CA GLU A 22 -24.50 -0.82 6.56
C GLU A 22 -23.84 -1.66 5.46
N LYS A 23 -22.51 -1.76 5.51
CA LYS A 23 -21.78 -2.74 4.71
C LYS A 23 -22.14 -4.12 5.23
N THR A 24 -22.90 -4.87 4.44
CA THR A 24 -23.04 -6.31 4.61
C THR A 24 -21.64 -6.92 4.58
N VAL A 25 -21.17 -7.42 5.72
CA VAL A 25 -19.90 -8.17 5.80
C VAL A 25 -20.15 -9.51 5.11
N GLU A 26 -19.75 -9.63 3.85
CA GLU A 26 -19.71 -10.92 3.18
C GLU A 26 -18.79 -11.86 3.97
N LYS A 27 -19.30 -13.06 4.30
CA LYS A 27 -18.46 -14.09 4.91
C LYS A 27 -17.47 -14.59 3.87
N ILE A 28 -16.19 -14.37 4.13
CA ILE A 28 -15.10 -14.91 3.32
C ILE A 28 -14.91 -16.39 3.68
N ASP A 29 -14.92 -17.27 2.68
CA ASP A 29 -14.66 -18.70 2.84
C ASP A 29 -13.18 -19.00 2.58
N PHE A 30 -12.50 -19.57 3.59
CA PHE A 30 -11.09 -19.95 3.52
C PHE A 30 -10.89 -21.48 3.45
N SER A 31 -11.95 -22.26 3.22
CA SER A 31 -11.91 -23.73 3.27
C SER A 31 -10.96 -24.38 2.25
N LYS A 32 -10.63 -23.68 1.16
CA LYS A 32 -9.73 -24.14 0.09
C LYS A 32 -8.39 -23.41 0.07
N VAL A 33 -8.12 -22.59 1.08
CA VAL A 33 -6.87 -21.84 1.21
C VAL A 33 -5.83 -22.70 1.91
N LYS A 34 -4.61 -22.68 1.38
CA LYS A 34 -3.41 -23.20 2.03
C LYS A 34 -2.41 -22.08 2.20
N VAL A 35 -1.83 -22.01 3.39
CA VAL A 35 -0.75 -21.08 3.72
C VAL A 35 0.50 -21.85 4.08
N GLU A 36 1.66 -21.25 3.86
CA GLU A 36 2.93 -21.82 4.30
C GLU A 36 2.93 -22.00 5.82
N PRO A 37 3.54 -23.07 6.35
CA PRO A 37 3.65 -23.27 7.78
C PRO A 37 4.49 -22.15 8.41
N LEU A 38 4.13 -21.78 9.64
CA LEU A 38 4.93 -20.84 10.42
C LEU A 38 6.33 -21.43 10.69
N PHE A 39 7.33 -20.56 10.78
CA PHE A 39 8.67 -20.98 11.20
C PHE A 39 8.65 -21.51 12.64
N GLU A 40 9.38 -22.60 12.89
CA GLU A 40 9.58 -23.17 14.23
C GLU A 40 10.57 -22.34 15.06
N GLU A 41 11.51 -21.68 14.40
CA GLU A 41 12.53 -20.86 15.04
C GLU A 41 11.97 -19.46 15.37
N MET A 42 12.15 -19.04 16.62
CA MET A 42 11.78 -17.68 17.04
C MET A 42 12.88 -16.70 16.66
N VAL A 43 12.49 -15.55 16.11
CA VAL A 43 13.41 -14.41 15.88
C VAL A 43 13.41 -13.51 17.11
N ASP A 44 14.59 -13.05 17.52
CA ASP A 44 14.71 -12.07 18.59
C ASP A 44 14.34 -10.65 18.10
N PHE A 45 13.94 -9.79 19.04
CA PHE A 45 13.49 -8.43 18.72
C PHE A 45 14.60 -7.56 18.10
N ASP A 46 15.86 -7.72 18.53
CA ASP A 46 16.96 -6.93 18.02
C ASP A 46 17.23 -7.27 16.56
N THR A 47 17.12 -8.54 16.18
CA THR A 47 17.24 -9.01 14.81
C THR A 47 16.10 -8.46 13.94
N PHE A 48 14.85 -8.52 14.41
CA PHE A 48 13.72 -7.92 13.70
C PHE A 48 13.89 -6.40 13.51
N SER A 49 14.25 -5.68 14.57
CA SER A 49 14.32 -4.21 14.58
C SER A 49 15.42 -3.62 13.69
N LYS A 50 16.39 -4.45 13.25
CA LYS A 50 17.39 -4.07 12.25
C LYS A 50 16.80 -3.88 10.86
N SER A 51 15.66 -4.48 10.56
CA SER A 51 14.97 -4.27 9.28
C SER A 51 14.22 -2.94 9.31
N ASP A 52 14.43 -2.10 8.30
CA ASP A 52 13.75 -0.79 8.20
C ASP A 52 12.56 -0.88 7.25
N PHE A 53 11.38 -1.08 7.83
CA PHE A 53 10.12 -1.11 7.11
C PHE A 53 9.46 0.27 7.13
N ARG A 54 9.06 0.76 5.95
CA ARG A 54 8.47 2.08 5.76
C ARG A 54 7.19 2.03 4.94
N ALA A 55 6.25 2.89 5.29
CA ALA A 55 5.19 3.28 4.37
C ALA A 55 5.79 4.13 3.25
N VAL A 56 5.53 3.75 2.00
CA VAL A 56 6.01 4.43 0.80
C VAL A 56 4.85 4.86 -0.08
N LYS A 57 4.94 6.03 -0.70
CA LYS A 57 3.91 6.53 -1.63
C LYS A 57 4.31 6.21 -3.06
N VAL A 58 3.40 5.65 -3.85
CA VAL A 58 3.65 5.40 -5.26
C VAL A 58 3.48 6.70 -6.05
N LYS A 59 4.60 7.26 -6.52
CA LYS A 59 4.59 8.44 -7.41
C LYS A 59 4.39 8.04 -8.86
N ALA A 60 5.03 6.95 -9.28
CA ALA A 60 4.87 6.35 -10.61
C ALA A 60 5.03 4.83 -10.54
N CYS A 61 4.37 4.13 -11.46
CA CYS A 61 4.51 2.70 -11.68
C CYS A 61 4.47 2.42 -13.18
N GLU A 62 5.39 1.60 -13.69
CA GLU A 62 5.50 1.27 -15.11
C GLU A 62 5.90 -0.19 -15.31
N ALA A 63 5.47 -0.81 -16.41
CA ALA A 63 5.97 -2.14 -16.78
C ALA A 63 7.42 -2.06 -17.27
N VAL A 64 8.29 -2.95 -16.76
CA VAL A 64 9.69 -2.99 -17.17
C VAL A 64 9.83 -3.53 -18.58
N LYS A 65 10.42 -2.74 -19.48
CA LYS A 65 10.70 -3.15 -20.86
C LYS A 65 11.46 -4.49 -20.88
N LYS A 66 11.02 -5.41 -21.73
CA LYS A 66 11.58 -6.77 -21.88
C LYS A 66 11.36 -7.71 -20.67
N SER A 67 10.53 -7.33 -19.71
CA SER A 67 10.05 -8.24 -18.66
C SER A 67 8.53 -8.42 -18.75
N LYS A 68 8.06 -9.66 -18.62
CA LYS A 68 6.62 -9.94 -18.47
C LYS A 68 6.15 -9.91 -17.02
N LYS A 69 7.08 -9.87 -16.06
CA LYS A 69 6.77 -10.05 -14.63
C LYS A 69 7.00 -8.81 -13.78
N LEU A 70 7.87 -7.90 -14.24
CA LEU A 70 8.37 -6.80 -13.40
C LEU A 70 7.62 -5.51 -13.66
N LEU A 71 7.20 -4.89 -12.57
CA LEU A 71 6.82 -3.48 -12.48
C LEU A 71 7.97 -2.69 -11.85
N GLN A 72 8.17 -1.46 -12.31
CA GLN A 72 9.08 -0.48 -11.76
C GLN A 72 8.30 0.61 -11.04
N PHE A 73 8.63 0.81 -9.77
CA PHE A 73 8.03 1.82 -8.91
C PHE A 73 9.00 2.97 -8.69
N THR A 74 8.50 4.19 -8.82
CA THR A 74 9.12 5.40 -8.26
C THR A 74 8.34 5.79 -7.01
N LEU A 75 9.02 5.81 -5.87
CA LEU A 75 8.41 5.85 -4.55
C LEU A 75 8.89 7.07 -3.76
N ASP A 76 7.97 7.68 -3.00
CA ASP A 76 8.30 8.55 -1.86
C ASP A 76 8.49 7.69 -0.61
N ASP A 77 9.67 7.71 -0.01
CA ASP A 77 9.95 7.05 1.27
C ASP A 77 10.17 8.05 2.42
N GLY A 78 9.85 9.33 2.20
CA GLY A 78 10.02 10.40 3.18
C GLY A 78 11.44 10.96 3.28
N THR A 79 12.41 10.45 2.51
CA THR A 79 13.80 10.96 2.50
C THR A 79 13.97 12.24 1.68
N GLY A 80 12.99 12.58 0.84
CA GLY A 80 13.09 13.67 -0.13
C GLY A 80 13.78 13.28 -1.44
N THR A 81 14.27 12.04 -1.56
CA THR A 81 14.77 11.47 -2.81
C THR A 81 13.85 10.35 -3.28
N ASP A 82 13.63 10.27 -4.59
CA ASP A 82 12.82 9.21 -5.16
C ASP A 82 13.55 7.87 -5.06
N ARG A 83 12.83 6.86 -4.56
CA ARG A 83 13.33 5.49 -4.47
C ARG A 83 12.79 4.65 -5.63
N THR A 84 13.67 3.90 -6.27
CA THR A 84 13.30 2.89 -7.27
C THR A 84 13.22 1.51 -6.63
N ILE A 85 12.08 0.82 -6.79
CA ILE A 85 11.94 -0.60 -6.44
C ILE A 85 11.34 -1.34 -7.64
N LEU A 86 11.87 -2.51 -7.96
CA LEU A 86 11.28 -3.44 -8.92
C LEU A 86 10.53 -4.54 -8.19
N SER A 87 9.31 -4.86 -8.65
CA SER A 87 8.50 -5.94 -8.06
C SER A 87 7.96 -6.89 -9.12
N GLY A 88 7.99 -8.19 -8.83
CA GLY A 88 7.58 -9.28 -9.72
C GLY A 88 6.07 -9.51 -9.83
N ILE A 89 5.27 -8.47 -9.66
CA ILE A 89 3.82 -8.57 -9.43
C ILE A 89 2.96 -8.17 -10.63
N HIS A 90 3.55 -8.02 -11.82
CA HIS A 90 2.83 -7.57 -13.01
C HIS A 90 1.71 -8.54 -13.46
N ALA A 91 1.77 -9.81 -13.06
CA ALA A 91 0.69 -10.76 -13.33
C ALA A 91 -0.56 -10.54 -12.44
N TYR A 92 -0.43 -9.76 -11.37
CA TYR A 92 -1.46 -9.53 -10.36
C TYR A 92 -1.99 -8.11 -10.36
N TYR A 93 -1.18 -7.15 -10.84
CA TYR A 93 -1.52 -5.73 -10.84
C TYR A 93 -1.10 -5.02 -12.11
N GLU A 94 -1.95 -4.10 -12.55
CA GLU A 94 -1.66 -3.12 -13.61
C GLU A 94 -1.01 -1.85 -13.02
N PRO A 95 -0.09 -1.19 -13.73
CA PRO A 95 0.61 -0.03 -13.18
C PRO A 95 -0.31 1.10 -12.71
N GLU A 96 -1.40 1.37 -13.44
CA GLU A 96 -2.30 2.50 -13.21
C GLU A 96 -3.07 2.39 -11.89
N GLU A 97 -3.32 1.18 -11.40
CA GLU A 97 -4.06 0.98 -10.15
C GLU A 97 -3.20 1.22 -8.90
N LEU A 98 -1.87 1.21 -9.08
CA LEU A 98 -0.90 1.34 -7.99
C LEU A 98 -0.48 2.79 -7.77
N VAL A 99 -0.58 3.66 -8.76
CA VAL A 99 -0.23 5.08 -8.62
C VAL A 99 -1.11 5.75 -7.56
N GLY A 100 -0.50 6.50 -6.65
CA GLY A 100 -1.20 7.16 -5.53
C GLY A 100 -1.57 6.24 -4.37
N LYS A 101 -1.24 4.95 -4.43
CA LYS A 101 -1.37 4.04 -3.27
C LYS A 101 -0.23 4.23 -2.28
N THR A 102 -0.48 3.80 -1.05
CA THR A 102 0.54 3.70 0.00
C THR A 102 0.85 2.24 0.25
N LEU A 103 2.11 1.87 0.08
CA LEU A 103 2.59 0.49 0.18
C LEU A 103 3.55 0.34 1.35
N ILE A 104 3.83 -0.90 1.73
CA ILE A 104 4.90 -1.22 2.69
C ILE A 104 6.14 -1.71 1.94
N ALA A 105 7.29 -1.14 2.27
CA ALA A 105 8.59 -1.56 1.74
C ALA A 105 9.61 -1.76 2.86
N ILE A 106 10.52 -2.71 2.69
CA ILE A 106 11.79 -2.69 3.39
C ILE A 106 12.79 -1.85 2.59
N THR A 107 13.42 -0.88 3.25
CA THR A 107 14.20 0.19 2.58
C THR A 107 15.71 0.08 2.79
N ASN A 108 16.16 -0.79 3.70
CA ASN A 108 17.56 -0.97 4.06
C ASN A 108 18.18 -2.30 3.57
N LEU A 109 17.59 -2.91 2.54
CA LEU A 109 18.26 -3.98 1.79
C LEU A 109 19.34 -3.39 0.87
N PRO A 110 20.46 -4.11 0.64
CA PRO A 110 21.42 -3.74 -0.39
C PRO A 110 20.74 -3.61 -1.76
N PRO A 111 21.13 -2.63 -2.60
CA PRO A 111 20.61 -2.52 -3.96
C PRO A 111 20.82 -3.80 -4.76
N ARG A 112 19.79 -4.21 -5.51
CA ARG A 112 19.85 -5.38 -6.40
C ARG A 112 19.56 -4.95 -7.83
N ALA A 113 20.53 -5.12 -8.72
CA ALA A 113 20.33 -4.88 -10.14
C ALA A 113 19.44 -5.98 -10.76
N MET A 114 18.39 -5.58 -11.47
CA MET A 114 17.52 -6.46 -12.23
C MET A 114 17.19 -5.80 -13.57
N MET A 115 17.39 -6.50 -14.68
CA MET A 115 17.18 -5.95 -16.04
C MET A 115 17.93 -4.62 -16.30
N GLY A 116 19.07 -4.40 -15.64
CA GLY A 116 19.86 -3.17 -15.76
C GLY A 116 19.36 -1.97 -14.92
N ILE A 117 18.36 -2.18 -14.06
CA ILE A 117 17.83 -1.16 -13.15
C ILE A 117 18.17 -1.58 -11.72
N GLU A 118 18.64 -0.64 -10.90
CA GLU A 118 18.87 -0.88 -9.47
C GLU A 118 17.57 -0.82 -8.69
N SER A 119 17.20 -1.94 -8.04
CA SER A 119 16.10 -2.01 -7.09
C SER A 119 16.63 -1.78 -5.67
N CYS A 120 16.23 -0.67 -5.06
CA CYS A 120 16.70 -0.22 -3.76
C CYS A 120 15.66 -0.53 -2.67
N GLY A 121 15.38 -1.82 -2.46
CA GLY A 121 14.40 -2.28 -1.47
C GLY A 121 13.48 -3.36 -2.03
N MET A 122 12.45 -3.68 -1.25
CA MET A 122 11.45 -4.69 -1.61
C MET A 122 10.08 -4.29 -1.06
N LEU A 123 9.06 -4.35 -1.92
CA LEU A 123 7.66 -4.19 -1.53
C LEU A 123 7.15 -5.48 -0.85
N LEU A 124 6.30 -5.34 0.16
CA LEU A 124 5.77 -6.49 0.90
C LEU A 124 4.40 -6.91 0.36
N SER A 125 4.23 -8.21 0.17
CA SER A 125 2.98 -8.84 -0.25
C SER A 125 2.68 -10.04 0.64
N ALA A 126 1.39 -10.31 0.88
CA ALA A 126 0.94 -11.57 1.45
C ALA A 126 0.64 -12.55 0.31
N ILE A 127 1.08 -13.80 0.44
CA ILE A 127 0.84 -14.86 -0.54
C ILE A 127 0.12 -16.03 0.11
N HIS A 128 -0.71 -16.71 -0.65
CA HIS A 128 -1.32 -17.98 -0.26
C HIS A 128 -1.65 -18.82 -1.51
N GLU A 129 -1.94 -20.10 -1.33
CA GLU A 129 -2.48 -20.95 -2.40
C GLU A 129 -3.99 -21.09 -2.22
N GLU A 130 -4.75 -20.89 -3.29
CA GLU A 130 -6.19 -21.12 -3.34
C GLU A 130 -6.49 -21.99 -4.56
N GLU A 131 -7.12 -23.15 -4.35
CA GLU A 131 -7.45 -24.11 -5.42
C GLU A 131 -6.25 -24.54 -6.31
N GLY A 132 -5.03 -24.49 -5.79
CA GLY A 132 -3.81 -24.84 -6.53
C GLY A 132 -3.17 -23.68 -7.29
N GLU A 133 -3.71 -22.47 -7.16
CA GLU A 133 -3.15 -21.23 -7.71
C GLU A 133 -2.55 -20.35 -6.62
N GLU A 134 -1.37 -19.78 -6.87
CA GLU A 134 -0.80 -18.73 -6.01
C GLU A 134 -1.63 -17.45 -6.16
N LYS A 135 -2.10 -16.93 -5.02
CA LYS A 135 -2.69 -15.60 -4.92
C LYS A 135 -1.71 -14.68 -4.21
N LEU A 136 -1.60 -13.46 -4.69
CA LEU A 136 -0.73 -12.44 -4.14
C LEU A 136 -1.54 -11.17 -3.82
N HIS A 137 -1.32 -10.64 -2.62
CA HIS A 137 -1.92 -9.41 -2.14
C HIS A 137 -0.82 -8.45 -1.72
N LEU A 138 -0.57 -7.44 -2.56
CA LEU A 138 0.34 -6.35 -2.21
C LEU A 138 -0.21 -5.60 -0.99
N LEU A 139 0.63 -5.38 0.01
CA LEU A 139 0.21 -4.70 1.24
C LEU A 139 0.02 -3.20 0.98
N MET A 140 -1.24 -2.82 0.77
CA MET A 140 -1.69 -1.43 0.68
C MET A 140 -2.26 -0.99 2.01
N VAL A 141 -1.81 0.16 2.50
CA VAL A 141 -2.26 0.75 3.77
C VAL A 141 -2.97 2.08 3.53
N ASP A 142 -3.56 2.63 4.59
CA ASP A 142 -4.28 3.90 4.53
C ASP A 142 -3.42 5.03 3.95
N ASN A 143 -3.99 5.78 2.99
CA ASN A 143 -3.34 6.91 2.34
C ASN A 143 -3.06 8.10 3.27
N HIS A 144 -3.68 8.18 4.45
CA HIS A 144 -3.38 9.19 5.47
C HIS A 144 -2.03 8.94 6.17
N ILE A 145 -1.46 7.73 6.07
CA ILE A 145 -0.14 7.44 6.64
C ILE A 145 0.93 8.18 5.82
N PRO A 146 1.78 9.03 6.42
CA PRO A 146 2.77 9.80 5.67
C PRO A 146 3.88 8.92 5.08
N ALA A 147 4.49 9.38 3.99
CA ALA A 147 5.69 8.75 3.44
C ALA A 147 6.79 8.69 4.51
N GLY A 148 7.49 7.56 4.60
CA GLY A 148 8.56 7.35 5.58
C GLY A 148 8.09 7.03 7.00
N ALA A 149 6.77 6.89 7.25
CA ALA A 149 6.30 6.35 8.51
C ALA A 149 6.89 4.95 8.74
N LYS A 150 7.46 4.73 9.94
CA LYS A 150 8.14 3.49 10.30
C LYS A 150 7.15 2.45 10.82
N LEU A 151 7.35 1.20 10.43
CA LEU A 151 6.64 0.05 10.96
C LEU A 151 7.49 -0.61 12.05
N TYR A 152 6.83 -1.00 13.14
CA TYR A 152 7.37 -1.73 14.28
C TYR A 152 6.51 -2.95 14.55
#